data_AF-A0AAW1XQ28-F1
#
_entry.id   AF-A0AAW1XQ28-F1
#
_cell.length_a   1.000
_cell.length_b   1.000
_cell.length_c   1.000
_cell.angle_alpha   90.00
_cell.angle_beta   90.00
_cell.angle_gamma   90.00
#
_symmetry.space_group_name_H-M   'P 1'
#
loop_
_entity.id
_entity.type
_entity.pdbx_description
1 polymer ?
#
loop_
_entity_poly.entity_id
_entity_poly.type
_entity_poly.pdbx_seq_one_letter_code
_entity_poly.pdbx_strand_id
1 'polypeptide(L)'
;MKDPSIAAFWLFTLPRVVGGYDYDDDVKQKLWWQYKESMRYDQLRDVVAKRKPGWEHLQEALISIDPARARDDPVIVKNIPFYKAKKALEAEVMKLNPPARPQNWGELDLPLNASSWSKEDLKDPEKFYEMTVLLNAQREIADKILDAQWEAKWRQEKLNEMLAEKVRPYMQKIESGRLSQPIILPPQDQNQKRNQRRRWWFF
;
A
#
# COMPACT_ATOMS: atom_id res chain seq x y z
N MET A 1 -12.28 -10.15 5.37
CA MET A 1 -13.26 -10.83 6.26
C MET A 1 -13.57 -12.17 5.64
N LYS A 2 -13.40 -13.29 6.36
CA LYS A 2 -13.52 -14.63 5.74
C LYS A 2 -14.94 -15.19 5.70
N ASP A 3 -15.81 -14.70 6.58
CA ASP A 3 -17.17 -15.19 6.72
C ASP A 3 -18.13 -14.40 5.80
N PRO A 4 -18.82 -15.06 4.85
CA PRO A 4 -19.82 -14.43 3.99
C PRO A 4 -20.95 -13.73 4.75
N SER A 5 -21.36 -14.26 5.91
CA SER A 5 -22.46 -13.70 6.69
C SER A 5 -22.07 -12.37 7.34
N ILE A 6 -20.86 -12.31 7.90
CA ILE A 6 -20.27 -11.08 8.44
C ILE A 6 -20.05 -10.08 7.30
N ALA A 7 -19.53 -10.52 6.15
CA ALA A 7 -19.34 -9.64 5.00
C ALA A 7 -20.65 -9.03 4.50
N ALA A 8 -21.73 -9.82 4.41
CA ALA A 8 -23.05 -9.31 4.06
C ALA A 8 -23.56 -8.28 5.08
N PHE A 9 -23.29 -8.50 6.38
CA PHE A 9 -23.59 -7.52 7.43
C PHE A 9 -22.91 -6.18 7.17
N TRP A 10 -21.59 -6.19 6.94
CA TRP A 10 -20.80 -4.97 6.74
C TRP A 10 -21.09 -4.28 5.40
N LEU A 11 -21.31 -5.04 4.33
CA LEU A 11 -21.49 -4.49 2.98
C LEU A 11 -22.90 -3.95 2.74
N PHE A 12 -23.93 -4.55 3.35
CA PHE A 12 -25.32 -4.21 3.03
C PHE A 12 -26.10 -3.72 4.25
N THR A 13 -25.95 -4.39 5.39
CA THR A 13 -26.82 -4.17 6.55
C THR A 13 -26.36 -2.97 7.38
N LEU A 14 -25.05 -2.79 7.56
CA LEU A 14 -24.50 -1.65 8.30
C LEU A 14 -24.74 -0.29 7.62
N PRO A 15 -24.55 -0.14 6.29
CA PRO A 15 -24.92 1.09 5.58
C PRO A 15 -26.42 1.41 5.71
N ARG A 16 -27.28 0.40 5.69
CA ARG A 16 -28.73 0.57 5.90
C ARG A 16 -29.07 1.01 7.33
N VAL A 17 -28.44 0.42 8.34
CA VAL A 17 -28.71 0.72 9.77
C VAL A 17 -28.15 2.08 10.17
N VAL A 18 -26.96 2.46 9.69
CA VAL A 18 -26.26 3.68 10.10
C VAL A 18 -26.57 4.86 9.17
N GLY A 19 -26.65 4.60 7.86
CA GLY A 19 -26.81 5.63 6.83
C GLY A 19 -28.23 5.77 6.29
N GLY A 20 -29.15 4.85 6.62
CA GLY A 20 -30.55 4.93 6.19
C GLY A 20 -30.79 4.76 4.68
N TYR A 21 -29.76 4.42 3.90
CA TYR A 21 -29.85 4.17 2.46
C TYR A 21 -29.68 2.69 2.15
N ASP A 22 -30.49 2.17 1.23
CA ASP A 22 -30.41 0.79 0.73
C ASP A 22 -29.80 0.83 -0.68
N TYR A 23 -28.88 -0.09 -0.97
CA TYR A 23 -28.31 -0.22 -2.30
C TYR A 23 -29.28 -0.91 -3.24
N ASP A 24 -29.34 -0.47 -4.48
CA ASP A 24 -30.02 -1.21 -5.54
C ASP A 24 -29.40 -2.61 -5.71
N ASP A 25 -30.22 -3.56 -6.17
CA ASP A 25 -29.80 -4.96 -6.32
C ASP A 25 -28.58 -5.12 -7.24
N ASP A 26 -28.47 -4.30 -8.28
CA ASP A 26 -27.31 -4.29 -9.19
C ASP A 26 -26.02 -3.84 -8.47
N VAL A 27 -26.11 -2.86 -7.57
CA VAL A 27 -24.98 -2.36 -6.79
C VAL A 27 -24.59 -3.39 -5.73
N LYS A 28 -25.57 -4.01 -5.07
CA LYS A 28 -25.34 -5.11 -4.13
C LYS A 28 -24.63 -6.28 -4.81
N GLN A 29 -25.06 -6.65 -6.02
CA GLN A 29 -24.40 -7.70 -6.79
C GLN A 29 -22.95 -7.33 -7.11
N LYS A 30 -22.68 -6.12 -7.61
CA LYS A 30 -21.30 -5.67 -7.90
C LYS A 30 -20.41 -5.70 -6.66
N LEU A 31 -20.89 -5.20 -5.53
CA LEU A 31 -20.19 -5.26 -4.23
C LEU A 31 -19.92 -6.70 -3.80
N TRP A 32 -20.90 -7.59 -3.98
CA TRP A 32 -20.76 -9.00 -3.66
C TRP A 32 -19.75 -9.73 -4.57
N TRP A 33 -19.72 -9.38 -5.85
CA TRP A 33 -18.74 -9.90 -6.81
C TRP A 33 -17.32 -9.48 -6.43
N GLN A 34 -17.11 -8.20 -6.12
CA GLN A 34 -15.83 -7.70 -5.64
C GLN A 34 -15.38 -8.39 -4.34
N TYR A 35 -16.31 -8.60 -3.41
CA TYR A 35 -16.04 -9.36 -2.19
C TYR A 35 -15.58 -10.78 -2.51
N LYS A 36 -16.31 -11.52 -3.36
CA LYS A 36 -15.95 -12.89 -3.77
C LYS A 36 -14.58 -12.96 -4.45
N GLU A 37 -14.27 -11.99 -5.30
CA GLU A 37 -12.98 -11.91 -5.99
C GLU A 37 -11.83 -11.66 -5.00
N SER A 38 -12.01 -10.74 -4.05
CA SER A 38 -11.04 -10.50 -2.97
C SER A 38 -10.84 -11.74 -2.08
N MET A 39 -11.91 -12.49 -1.82
CA MET A 39 -11.86 -13.73 -1.06
C MET A 39 -11.09 -14.82 -1.79
N ARG A 40 -11.24 -14.92 -3.12
CA ARG A 40 -10.47 -15.84 -3.94
C ARG A 40 -8.98 -15.51 -3.87
N TYR A 41 -8.62 -14.23 -3.91
CA TYR A 41 -7.24 -13.78 -3.73
C TYR A 41 -6.69 -14.21 -2.36
N ASP A 42 -7.43 -13.96 -1.28
CA ASP A 42 -7.01 -14.29 0.09
C ASP A 42 -6.85 -15.82 0.29
N GLN A 43 -7.73 -16.62 -0.30
CA GLN A 43 -7.63 -18.09 -0.26
C GLN A 43 -6.37 -18.58 -1.00
N LEU A 44 -6.10 -18.03 -2.19
CA LEU A 44 -4.90 -18.36 -2.96
C LEU A 44 -3.63 -17.94 -2.22
N ARG A 45 -3.64 -16.76 -1.60
CA ARG A 45 -2.57 -16.26 -0.74
C ARG A 45 -2.27 -17.21 0.43
N ASP A 46 -3.30 -17.71 1.11
CA ASP A 46 -3.14 -18.67 2.22
C ASP A 46 -2.53 -20.01 1.75
N VAL A 47 -2.76 -20.40 0.49
CA VAL A 47 -2.13 -21.59 -0.12
C VAL A 47 -0.66 -21.32 -0.46
N VAL A 48 -0.36 -20.15 -1.03
CA VAL A 48 1.03 -19.72 -1.31
C VAL A 48 1.84 -19.63 -0.01
N ALA A 49 1.24 -19.12 1.07
CA ALA A 49 1.88 -19.04 2.39
C ALA A 49 2.32 -20.42 2.91
N LYS A 50 1.62 -21.50 2.54
CA LYS A 50 1.96 -22.89 2.92
C LYS A 50 3.12 -23.48 2.10
N ARG A 51 3.60 -22.79 1.05
CA ARG A 51 4.75 -23.17 0.19
C ARG A 51 4.74 -24.62 -0.27
N LYS A 52 3.56 -25.12 -0.67
CA LYS A 52 3.43 -26.44 -1.29
C LYS A 52 4.06 -26.43 -2.69
N PRO A 53 4.63 -27.54 -3.17
CA PRO A 53 5.17 -27.61 -4.54
C PRO A 53 4.14 -27.13 -5.57
N GLY A 54 4.56 -26.28 -6.51
CA GLY A 54 3.67 -25.57 -7.45
C GLY A 54 3.19 -24.19 -6.98
N TRP A 55 3.61 -23.72 -5.80
CA TRP A 55 3.27 -22.39 -5.28
C TRP A 55 3.76 -21.22 -6.17
N GLU A 56 4.81 -21.42 -6.97
CA GLU A 56 5.38 -20.40 -7.87
C GLU A 56 4.37 -19.97 -8.95
N HIS A 57 3.63 -20.93 -9.53
CA HIS A 57 2.56 -20.62 -10.49
C HIS A 57 1.36 -19.92 -9.82
N LEU A 58 1.07 -20.25 -8.56
CA LEU A 58 0.03 -19.57 -7.79
C LEU A 58 0.42 -18.13 -7.46
N GLN A 59 1.71 -17.87 -7.23
CA GLN A 59 2.25 -16.52 -7.06
C GLN A 59 2.08 -15.69 -8.34
N GLU A 60 2.36 -16.27 -9.51
CA GLU A 60 2.15 -15.61 -10.81
C GLU A 60 0.67 -15.31 -11.07
N ALA A 61 -0.22 -16.24 -10.70
CA ALA A 61 -1.66 -16.02 -10.76
C ALA A 61 -2.14 -14.91 -9.80
N LEU A 62 -1.57 -14.81 -8.59
CA LEU A 62 -1.89 -13.71 -7.67
C LEU A 62 -1.42 -12.35 -8.23
N ILE A 63 -0.25 -12.32 -8.88
CA ILE A 63 0.29 -11.10 -9.52
C ILE A 63 -0.59 -10.68 -10.71
N SER A 64 -1.17 -11.61 -11.47
CA SER A 64 -2.06 -11.29 -12.58
C SER A 64 -3.45 -10.82 -12.15
N ILE A 65 -3.97 -11.34 -11.03
CA ILE A 65 -5.25 -10.91 -10.45
C ILE A 65 -5.14 -9.49 -9.89
N ASP A 66 -4.16 -9.25 -9.01
CA ASP A 66 -3.96 -7.94 -8.39
C ASP A 66 -2.45 -7.62 -8.24
N PRO A 67 -1.86 -6.93 -9.22
CA PRO A 67 -0.44 -6.62 -9.21
C PRO A 67 -0.08 -5.58 -8.13
N ALA A 68 -1.01 -4.69 -7.76
CA ALA A 68 -0.75 -3.67 -6.75
C ALA A 68 -0.63 -4.32 -5.38
N ARG A 69 -1.61 -5.15 -5.00
CA ARG A 69 -1.60 -5.86 -3.72
C ARG A 69 -0.47 -6.89 -3.62
N ALA A 70 -0.15 -7.57 -4.72
CA ALA A 70 0.93 -8.55 -4.77
C ALA A 70 2.31 -7.93 -4.53
N ARG A 71 2.55 -6.69 -4.97
CA ARG A 71 3.83 -5.98 -4.76
C ARG A 71 4.06 -5.58 -3.30
N ASP A 72 2.99 -5.38 -2.54
CA ASP A 72 3.06 -4.97 -1.15
C ASP A 72 3.00 -6.13 -0.15
N ASP A 73 2.79 -7.36 -0.62
CA ASP A 73 2.65 -8.54 0.24
C ASP A 73 3.97 -9.32 0.40
N PRO A 74 4.54 -9.44 1.62
CA PRO A 74 5.79 -10.15 1.85
C PRO A 74 5.76 -11.64 1.47
N VAL A 75 4.57 -12.26 1.37
CA VAL A 75 4.41 -13.67 0.97
C VAL A 75 4.58 -13.85 -0.54
N ILE A 76 4.18 -12.84 -1.32
CA ILE A 76 4.08 -12.88 -2.80
C ILE A 76 5.24 -12.15 -3.45
N VAL A 77 6.03 -11.35 -2.71
CA VAL A 77 7.17 -10.63 -3.30
C VAL A 77 8.32 -11.61 -3.64
N LYS A 78 8.73 -11.63 -4.91
CA LYS A 78 9.87 -12.44 -5.40
C LYS A 78 11.20 -12.11 -4.67
N ASN A 79 11.39 -10.86 -4.21
CA ASN A 79 12.58 -10.40 -3.50
C ASN A 79 12.23 -9.80 -2.11
N ILE A 80 12.13 -10.67 -1.09
CA ILE A 80 11.84 -10.28 0.29
C ILE A 80 12.87 -9.28 0.87
N PRO A 81 14.20 -9.45 0.66
CA PRO A 81 15.19 -8.47 1.10
C PRO A 81 14.95 -7.05 0.56
N PHE A 82 14.69 -6.92 -0.74
CA PHE A 82 14.38 -5.63 -1.37
C PHE A 82 13.12 -5.00 -0.76
N TYR A 83 12.07 -5.79 -0.57
CA TYR A 83 10.83 -5.33 0.06
C TYR A 83 11.06 -4.80 1.48
N LYS A 84 11.81 -5.55 2.30
CA LYS A 84 12.15 -5.13 3.66
C LYS A 84 12.92 -3.81 3.67
N ALA A 85 13.90 -3.66 2.79
CA ALA A 85 14.67 -2.42 2.67
C ALA A 85 13.80 -1.23 2.23
N LYS A 86 12.91 -1.43 1.24
CA LYS A 86 11.95 -0.40 0.79
C LYS A 86 11.01 0.02 1.93
N LYS A 87 10.43 -0.93 2.65
CA LYS A 87 9.52 -0.66 3.78
C LYS A 87 10.23 0.02 4.95
N ALA A 88 11.47 -0.33 5.23
CA ALA A 88 12.27 0.37 6.24
C ALA A 88 12.48 1.84 5.87
N LEU A 89 12.75 2.12 4.59
CA LEU A 89 12.92 3.48 4.09
C LEU A 89 11.60 4.26 4.07
N GLU A 90 10.49 3.63 3.69
CA GLU A 90 9.13 4.21 3.86
C GLU A 90 8.88 4.61 5.32
N ALA A 91 9.23 3.76 6.28
CA ALA A 91 9.08 4.04 7.70
C ALA A 91 9.99 5.18 8.19
N GLU A 92 11.18 5.36 7.60
CA GLU A 92 12.04 6.52 7.87
C GLU A 92 11.40 7.81 7.34
N VAL A 93 10.83 7.81 6.14
CA VAL A 93 10.09 8.97 5.60
C VAL A 93 8.91 9.34 6.47
N MET A 94 8.15 8.36 6.95
CA MET A 94 6.96 8.61 7.79
C MET A 94 7.30 9.29 9.14
N LYS A 95 8.54 9.19 9.61
CA LYS A 95 9.01 9.90 10.81
C LYS A 95 9.33 11.37 10.54
N LEU A 96 9.48 11.77 9.29
CA LEU A 96 9.76 13.14 8.91
C LEU A 96 8.47 13.95 8.89
N ASN A 97 8.54 15.17 9.44
CA ASN A 97 7.42 16.10 9.37
C ASN A 97 7.36 16.69 7.96
N PRO A 98 6.21 16.58 7.26
CA PRO A 98 6.05 17.17 5.94
C PRO A 98 6.04 18.72 6.05
N PRO A 99 6.59 19.43 5.06
CA PRO A 99 6.51 20.87 5.00
C PRO A 99 5.08 21.32 4.69
N ALA A 100 4.74 22.55 5.08
CA ALA A 100 3.47 23.18 4.73
C ALA A 100 3.28 23.21 3.20
N ARG A 101 2.02 23.08 2.78
CA ARG A 101 1.63 23.09 1.37
C ARG A 101 1.94 24.46 0.74
N PRO A 102 2.52 24.51 -0.48
CA PRO A 102 2.68 25.74 -1.23
C PRO A 102 1.32 26.37 -1.60
N GLN A 103 1.24 27.71 -1.59
CA GLN A 103 -0.02 28.44 -1.83
C GLN A 103 -0.65 28.16 -3.21
N ASN A 104 0.16 27.80 -4.20
CA ASN A 104 -0.25 27.51 -5.58
C ASN A 104 -0.42 26.01 -5.86
N TRP A 105 -0.53 25.17 -4.82
CA TRP A 105 -0.58 23.73 -4.98
C TRP A 105 -2.02 23.18 -5.04
N GLY A 106 -2.35 22.66 -6.23
CA GLY A 106 -3.58 21.92 -6.49
C GLY A 106 -4.80 22.82 -6.64
N GLU A 107 -5.62 22.50 -7.63
CA GLU A 107 -6.97 23.06 -7.79
C GLU A 107 -7.94 21.90 -7.59
N LEU A 108 -8.93 22.10 -6.71
CA LEU A 108 -9.97 21.11 -6.46
C LEU A 108 -11.28 21.66 -7.02
N ASP A 109 -11.88 20.94 -7.96
CA ASP A 109 -13.20 21.27 -8.47
C ASP A 109 -14.23 21.04 -7.36
N LEU A 110 -14.77 22.13 -6.83
CA LEU A 110 -15.74 22.08 -5.74
C LEU A 110 -17.18 22.02 -6.27
N PRO A 111 -18.06 21.18 -5.69
CA PRO A 111 -19.43 21.01 -6.19
C PRO A 111 -20.36 22.18 -5.86
N LEU A 112 -20.14 22.88 -4.75
CA LEU A 112 -20.94 24.05 -4.36
C LEU A 112 -20.18 25.34 -4.65
N ASN A 113 -20.85 26.28 -5.32
CA ASN A 113 -20.38 27.63 -5.57
C ASN A 113 -21.46 28.63 -5.19
N ALA A 114 -21.12 29.88 -4.88
CA ALA A 114 -22.11 30.91 -4.51
C ALA A 114 -23.21 31.12 -5.57
N SER A 115 -22.96 30.73 -6.82
CA SER A 115 -23.92 30.71 -7.92
C SER A 115 -24.95 29.58 -7.86
N SER A 116 -24.76 28.57 -7.01
CA SER A 116 -25.68 27.44 -6.81
C SER A 116 -26.96 27.82 -6.05
N TRP A 117 -27.00 29.00 -5.44
CA TRP A 117 -28.18 29.50 -4.70
C TRP A 117 -28.93 30.56 -5.53
N SER A 118 -30.27 30.51 -5.50
CA SER A 118 -31.09 31.50 -6.18
C SER A 118 -31.10 32.83 -5.43
N LYS A 119 -31.26 33.95 -6.15
CA LYS A 119 -31.35 35.29 -5.54
C LYS A 119 -32.56 35.45 -4.61
N GLU A 120 -33.55 34.56 -4.73
CA GLU A 120 -34.75 34.53 -3.91
C GLU A 120 -34.47 33.80 -2.59
N ASP A 121 -33.75 32.68 -2.64
CA ASP A 121 -33.32 31.94 -1.45
C ASP A 121 -32.38 32.76 -0.55
N LEU A 122 -31.57 33.64 -1.13
CA LEU A 122 -30.64 34.50 -0.39
C LEU A 122 -31.33 35.66 0.35
N LYS A 123 -32.64 35.87 0.15
CA LYS A 123 -33.42 36.84 0.95
C LYS A 123 -33.83 36.26 2.30
N ASP A 124 -33.87 34.93 2.42
CA ASP A 124 -34.17 34.24 3.68
C ASP A 124 -32.89 34.17 4.54
N PRO A 125 -32.89 34.72 5.77
CA PRO A 125 -31.69 34.77 6.60
C PRO A 125 -31.20 33.38 7.03
N GLU A 126 -32.11 32.42 7.19
CA GLU A 126 -31.78 31.02 7.53
C GLU A 126 -31.02 30.33 6.38
N LYS A 127 -31.52 30.44 5.15
CA LYS A 127 -30.86 29.86 3.96
C LYS A 127 -29.53 30.52 3.66
N PHE A 128 -29.41 31.84 3.88
CA PHE A 128 -28.13 32.53 3.76
C PHE A 128 -27.11 31.98 4.77
N TYR A 129 -27.51 31.77 6.02
CA TYR A 129 -26.66 31.16 7.02
C TYR A 129 -26.24 29.74 6.63
N GLU A 130 -27.18 28.90 6.20
CA GLU A 130 -26.90 27.54 5.72
C GLU A 130 -25.89 27.53 4.56
N MET A 131 -26.07 28.39 3.56
CA MET A 131 -25.10 28.55 2.46
C MET A 131 -23.70 28.83 2.99
N THR A 132 -23.55 29.81 3.90
CA THR A 132 -22.24 30.18 4.43
C THR A 132 -21.57 29.05 5.19
N VAL A 133 -22.35 28.30 5.98
CA VAL A 133 -21.86 27.13 6.73
C VAL A 133 -21.42 26.03 5.78
N LEU A 134 -22.23 25.71 4.75
CA LEU A 134 -21.90 24.68 3.77
C LEU A 134 -20.68 25.02 2.93
N LEU A 135 -20.57 26.27 2.47
CA LEU A 135 -19.40 26.73 1.71
C LEU A 135 -18.14 26.70 2.56
N ASN A 136 -18.22 27.13 3.83
CA ASN A 136 -17.07 27.07 4.73
C ASN A 136 -16.67 25.62 5.04
N ALA A 137 -17.64 24.76 5.34
CA ALA A 137 -17.39 23.34 5.58
C ALA A 137 -16.75 22.66 4.35
N GLN A 138 -17.25 22.94 3.15
CA GLN A 138 -16.68 22.44 1.91
C GLN A 138 -15.22 22.92 1.73
N ARG A 139 -14.95 24.19 2.03
CA ARG A 139 -13.60 24.76 1.96
C ARG A 139 -12.65 24.09 2.96
N GLU A 140 -13.06 23.90 4.20
CA GLU A 140 -12.26 23.20 5.21
C GLU A 140 -11.95 21.75 4.81
N ILE A 141 -12.91 21.04 4.22
CA ILE A 141 -12.71 19.68 3.71
C ILE A 141 -11.74 19.71 2.52
N ALA A 142 -11.94 20.64 1.57
CA ALA A 142 -11.07 20.80 0.41
C ALA A 142 -9.62 21.07 0.82
N ASP A 143 -9.41 21.97 1.78
CA ASP A 143 -8.07 22.28 2.31
C ASP A 143 -7.42 21.05 2.94
N LYS A 144 -8.15 20.28 3.77
CA LYS A 144 -7.64 19.03 4.36
C LYS A 144 -7.29 17.98 3.29
N ILE A 145 -8.09 17.86 2.23
CA ILE A 145 -7.80 16.95 1.12
C ILE A 145 -6.53 17.37 0.39
N LEU A 146 -6.40 18.66 0.07
CA LEU A 146 -5.23 19.19 -0.62
C LEU A 146 -3.96 19.07 0.23
N ASP A 147 -4.04 19.31 1.54
CA ASP A 147 -2.94 19.08 2.47
C ASP A 147 -2.53 17.60 2.48
N ALA A 148 -3.48 16.68 2.59
CA ALA A 148 -3.19 15.24 2.54
C ALA A 148 -2.57 14.80 1.20
N GLN A 149 -3.05 15.34 0.08
CA GLN A 149 -2.49 15.08 -1.25
C GLN A 149 -1.05 15.61 -1.36
N TRP A 150 -0.80 16.82 -0.87
CA TRP A 150 0.54 17.40 -0.82
C TRP A 150 1.49 16.55 0.03
N GLU A 151 1.08 16.20 1.25
CA GLU A 151 1.90 15.37 2.12
C GLU A 151 2.23 14.02 1.49
N ALA A 152 1.25 13.36 0.85
CA ALA A 152 1.46 12.09 0.18
C ALA A 152 2.48 12.21 -0.96
N LYS A 153 2.36 13.25 -1.78
CA LYS A 153 3.32 13.52 -2.86
C LYS A 153 4.71 13.83 -2.34
N TRP A 154 4.81 14.69 -1.32
CA TRP A 154 6.09 15.03 -0.70
C TRP A 154 6.78 13.79 -0.11
N ARG A 155 6.03 12.91 0.58
CA ARG A 155 6.58 11.66 1.13
C ARG A 155 7.08 10.73 0.01
N GLN A 156 6.37 10.64 -1.10
CA GLN A 156 6.81 9.86 -2.26
C GLN A 156 8.09 10.43 -2.89
N GLU A 157 8.17 11.75 -3.06
CA GLU A 157 9.36 12.42 -3.60
C GLU A 157 10.56 12.25 -2.66
N LYS A 158 10.35 12.43 -1.35
CA LYS A 158 11.39 12.24 -0.34
C LYS A 158 11.90 10.80 -0.30
N LEU A 159 11.01 9.82 -0.44
CA LEU A 159 11.38 8.42 -0.59
C LEU A 159 12.30 8.20 -1.79
N ASN A 160 11.94 8.76 -2.95
CA ASN A 160 12.73 8.64 -4.17
C ASN A 160 14.10 9.32 -4.04
N GLU A 161 14.14 10.49 -3.41
CA GLU A 161 15.38 11.22 -3.13
C GLU A 161 16.32 10.42 -2.24
N MET A 162 15.84 9.91 -1.10
CA MET A 162 16.66 9.08 -0.20
C MET A 162 17.12 7.79 -0.87
N LEU A 163 16.29 7.18 -1.72
CA LEU A 163 16.73 6.03 -2.53
C LEU A 163 17.88 6.40 -3.45
N ALA A 164 17.77 7.53 -4.17
CA ALA A 164 18.83 8.01 -5.05
C ALA A 164 20.12 8.30 -4.28
N GLU A 165 20.04 8.94 -3.12
CA GLU A 165 21.19 9.19 -2.24
C GLU A 165 21.90 7.90 -1.81
N LYS A 166 21.15 6.85 -1.45
CA LYS A 166 21.71 5.55 -1.07
C LYS A 166 22.37 4.83 -2.25
N VAL A 167 21.89 5.04 -3.48
CA VAL A 167 22.41 4.38 -4.69
C VAL A 167 23.65 5.10 -5.26
N ARG A 168 23.71 6.44 -5.18
CA ARG A 168 24.84 7.27 -5.65
C ARG A 168 26.24 6.72 -5.33
N PRO A 169 26.57 6.30 -4.08
CA PRO A 169 27.91 5.79 -3.78
C PRO A 169 28.23 4.47 -4.50
N TYR A 170 27.23 3.65 -4.84
CA TYR A 170 27.44 2.43 -5.60
C TYR A 170 27.73 2.73 -7.08
N MET A 171 27.01 3.70 -7.66
CA MET A 171 27.27 4.15 -9.04
C MET A 171 28.67 4.75 -9.18
N GLN A 172 29.09 5.62 -8.25
CA GLN A 172 30.43 6.21 -8.25
C GLN A 172 31.55 5.16 -8.08
N LYS A 173 31.31 4.09 -7.32
CA LYS A 173 32.26 2.96 -7.20
C LYS A 173 32.40 2.14 -8.48
N ILE A 174 31.32 1.99 -9.24
CA ILE A 174 31.33 1.33 -10.55
C ILE A 174 32.10 2.19 -11.56
N GLU A 175 31.81 3.50 -11.61
CA GLU A 175 32.47 4.45 -12.52
C GLU A 175 33.97 4.63 -12.22
N SER A 176 34.38 4.55 -10.95
CA SER A 176 35.80 4.61 -10.56
C SER A 176 36.59 3.33 -10.86
N GLY A 177 36.00 2.36 -11.56
CA GLY A 177 36.67 1.14 -12.04
C GLY A 177 37.12 0.17 -10.94
N ARG A 178 36.81 0.46 -9.67
CA ARG A 178 37.12 -0.42 -8.53
C ARG A 178 35.93 -1.32 -8.28
N LEU A 179 35.80 -2.36 -9.09
CA LEU A 179 34.94 -3.49 -8.80
C LEU A 179 35.26 -3.98 -7.38
N SER A 180 34.31 -3.75 -6.46
CA SER A 180 34.40 -4.34 -5.13
C SER A 180 34.46 -5.84 -5.34
N GLN A 181 35.49 -6.49 -4.79
CA GLN A 181 35.72 -7.92 -4.95
C GLN A 181 34.39 -8.67 -4.78
N PRO A 182 34.11 -9.68 -5.63
CA PRO A 182 32.90 -10.47 -5.46
C PRO A 182 32.84 -10.91 -4.00
N ILE A 183 31.66 -10.79 -3.38
CA ILE A 183 31.41 -11.38 -2.07
C ILE A 183 31.47 -12.90 -2.29
N ILE A 184 32.68 -13.43 -2.29
CA ILE A 184 32.93 -14.85 -2.12
C ILE A 184 32.52 -15.09 -0.68
N LEU A 185 31.29 -15.58 -0.50
CA LEU A 185 30.93 -16.26 0.72
C LEU A 185 32.07 -17.26 0.99
N PRO A 186 32.76 -17.19 2.13
CA PRO A 186 33.80 -18.16 2.41
C PRO A 186 33.17 -19.54 2.24
N PRO A 187 33.78 -20.44 1.44
CA PRO A 187 33.27 -21.81 1.34
C PRO A 187 33.22 -22.33 2.76
N GLN A 188 32.02 -22.66 3.20
CA GLN A 188 31.79 -23.34 4.47
C GLN A 188 32.72 -24.55 4.49
N ASP A 189 33.70 -24.51 5.39
CA ASP A 189 34.82 -25.46 5.46
C ASP A 189 34.36 -26.88 5.16
N GLN A 190 34.80 -27.39 4.01
CA GLN A 190 34.91 -28.82 3.78
C GLN A 190 35.95 -29.36 4.75
N ASN A 191 35.53 -29.66 5.97
CA ASN A 191 36.35 -30.42 6.91
C ASN A 191 36.30 -31.90 6.51
N GLN A 192 36.98 -32.23 5.41
CA GLN A 192 37.51 -33.56 5.19
C GLN A 192 38.68 -33.80 6.15
N LYS A 193 38.42 -34.53 7.24
CA LYS A 193 39.41 -35.41 7.87
C LYS A 193 38.87 -36.83 7.83
N ARG A 194 39.14 -37.57 6.76
CA ARG A 194 40.18 -38.61 6.67
C ARG A 194 40.22 -39.57 7.88
N ASN A 195 39.70 -40.78 7.61
CA ASN A 195 40.24 -42.08 8.00
C ASN A 195 40.62 -42.32 9.47
N GLN A 196 39.66 -42.78 10.29
CA GLN A 196 39.99 -43.68 11.39
C GLN A 196 40.08 -45.12 10.87
N ARG A 197 41.31 -45.52 10.52
CA ARG A 197 41.66 -46.94 10.38
C ARG A 197 41.91 -47.54 11.77
N ARG A 198 41.31 -48.71 11.95
CA ARG A 198 41.43 -49.67 13.05
C ARG A 198 42.86 -49.89 13.58
N ARG A 199 42.98 -50.05 14.90
CA ARG A 199 43.82 -51.07 15.57
C ARG A 199 43.49 -51.09 17.07
N TRP A 200 42.75 -52.11 17.51
CA TRP A 200 42.77 -52.58 18.90
C TRP A 200 43.48 -53.94 18.89
N TRP A 201 44.61 -53.98 19.59
CA TRP A 201 45.32 -55.20 19.96
C TRP A 201 44.93 -55.55 21.41
N PHE A 202 44.80 -56.85 21.65
CA PHE A 202 44.78 -57.59 22.92
C PHE A 202 45.10 -56.81 24.21
N PHE A 203 44.24 -56.93 25.23
CA PHE A 203 44.45 -57.73 26.45
C PHE A 203 43.13 -57.85 27.23
#